data_AF-A0A3D1H9B7-F1
#
_entry.id   AF-A0A3D1H9B7-F1
#
_cell.length_a   1.000
_cell.length_b   1.000
_cell.length_c   1.000
_cell.angle_alpha   90.00
_cell.angle_beta   90.00
_cell.angle_gamma   90.00
#
_symmetry.space_group_name_H-M   'P 1'
#
loop_
_entity.id
_entity.type
_entity.pdbx_description
1 polymer ?
#
loop_
_entity_poly.entity_id
_entity_poly.type
_entity_poly.pdbx_seq_one_letter_code
_entity_poly.pdbx_strand_id
1 'polypeptide(L)'
;MNNLTTWERMELIHNKNRPTVNDYIPALFTRFMEFHGDRMCGDDGAIIGGIGFLSDTPVTVLAQVKGRTLDENKKSNFAMPHPEGYRKALRLAKQAEKFHRPIICLVDTPGAFCGVEAEKRCQGEAIARNLYEFMTLKTPIVTVILGEGGSGGALA
;
A
#
# COMPACT_ATOMS: atom_id res chain seq x y z
N MET A 1 23.06 4.51 14.98
CA MET A 1 21.63 4.16 15.13
C MET A 1 21.31 3.32 16.38
N ASN A 2 22.28 2.92 17.22
CA ASN A 2 22.05 1.89 18.25
C ASN A 2 21.63 2.35 19.66
N ASN A 3 21.37 3.64 19.90
CA ASN A 3 20.98 4.15 21.23
C ASN A 3 19.61 4.86 21.29
N LEU A 4 18.76 4.70 20.28
CA LEU A 4 17.42 5.29 20.30
C LEU A 4 16.45 4.43 21.11
N THR A 5 15.74 5.06 22.03
CA THR A 5 14.58 4.51 22.75
C THR A 5 13.44 4.20 21.78
N THR A 6 12.48 3.40 22.23
CA THR A 6 11.28 3.08 21.45
C THR A 6 10.52 4.34 21.03
N TRP A 7 10.44 5.34 21.91
CA TRP A 7 9.75 6.61 21.61
C TRP A 7 10.49 7.43 20.56
N GLU A 8 11.82 7.58 20.68
CA GLU A 8 12.61 8.31 19.68
C GLU A 8 12.55 7.63 18.30
N ARG A 9 12.43 6.29 18.25
CA ARG A 9 12.18 5.58 16.98
C ARG A 9 10.80 5.92 16.39
N MET A 10 9.77 6.05 17.23
CA MET A 10 8.45 6.48 16.77
C MET A 10 8.48 7.91 16.22
N GLU A 11 9.22 8.82 16.88
CA GLU A 11 9.39 10.19 16.38
C GLU A 11 10.07 10.23 15.00
N LEU A 12 11.02 9.32 14.72
CA LEU A 12 11.59 9.18 13.38
C LEU A 12 10.57 8.69 12.35
N ILE A 13 9.70 7.75 12.72
CA ILE A 13 8.65 7.21 11.84
C ILE A 13 7.61 8.30 11.50
N HIS A 14 7.27 9.15 12.48
CA HIS A 14 6.31 10.25 12.33
C HIS A 14 6.93 11.54 11.79
N ASN A 15 8.23 11.55 11.51
CA ASN A 15 8.90 12.71 10.93
C ASN A 15 8.34 13.00 9.53
N LYS A 16 7.89 14.25 9.32
CA LYS A 16 7.33 14.71 8.03
C LYS A 16 8.30 14.61 6.86
N ASN A 17 9.60 14.59 7.13
CA ASN A 17 10.66 14.48 6.12
C ASN A 17 11.07 13.04 5.85
N ARG A 18 10.45 12.04 6.49
CA ARG A 18 10.69 10.64 6.18
C ARG A 18 10.33 10.37 4.71
N PRO A 19 11.18 9.66 3.95
CA PRO A 19 10.84 9.27 2.59
C PRO A 19 9.53 8.48 2.53
N THR A 20 8.73 8.76 1.51
CA THR A 20 7.41 8.15 1.26
C THR A 20 7.46 7.36 -0.03
N VAL A 21 6.39 6.66 -0.38
CA VAL A 21 6.29 5.93 -1.65
C VAL A 21 6.48 6.84 -2.87
N ASN A 22 6.16 8.14 -2.75
CA ASN A 22 6.41 9.14 -3.79
C ASN A 22 7.91 9.38 -4.05
N ASP A 23 8.77 9.07 -3.07
CA ASP A 23 10.23 9.11 -3.22
C ASP A 23 10.78 7.76 -3.68
N TYR A 24 10.29 6.67 -3.09
CA TYR A 24 10.80 5.33 -3.36
C TYR A 24 10.44 4.81 -4.75
N ILE A 25 9.20 5.02 -5.21
CA ILE A 25 8.77 4.50 -6.51
C ILE A 25 9.65 5.01 -7.66
N PRO A 26 9.87 6.33 -7.83
CA PRO A 26 10.71 6.84 -8.92
C PRO A 26 12.20 6.51 -8.72
N ALA A 27 12.66 6.28 -7.48
CA ALA A 27 14.05 5.92 -7.21
C ALA A 27 14.35 4.43 -7.45
N LEU A 28 13.37 3.54 -7.23
CA LEU A 28 13.56 2.09 -7.28
C LEU A 28 13.05 1.44 -8.58
N PHE A 29 12.00 1.99 -9.20
CA PHE A 29 11.35 1.37 -10.34
C PHE A 29 11.45 2.23 -11.60
N THR A 30 11.81 1.60 -12.71
CA THR A 30 11.81 2.26 -14.02
C THR A 30 10.54 1.93 -14.79
N ARG A 31 10.11 2.85 -15.67
CA ARG A 31 8.91 2.72 -16.50
C ARG A 31 7.64 2.38 -15.70
N PHE A 32 7.54 2.92 -14.48
CA PHE A 32 6.37 2.70 -13.65
C PHE A 32 5.12 3.30 -14.30
N MET A 33 4.08 2.48 -14.42
CA MET A 33 2.76 2.85 -14.91
C MET A 33 1.74 2.53 -13.84
N GLU A 34 1.13 3.57 -13.29
CA GLU A 34 0.07 3.46 -12.29
C GLU A 34 -1.23 2.95 -12.93
N PHE A 35 -1.93 2.08 -12.20
CA PHE A 35 -3.24 1.56 -12.56
C PHE A 35 -4.28 1.91 -11.49
N HIS A 36 -5.41 2.40 -11.95
CA HIS A 36 -6.47 2.94 -11.08
C HIS A 36 -7.67 1.99 -10.94
N GLY A 37 -8.38 2.12 -9.81
CA GLY A 37 -9.71 1.60 -9.57
C GLY A 37 -9.78 0.14 -9.14
N ASP A 38 -10.83 -0.21 -8.39
CA ASP A 38 -11.15 -1.58 -7.97
C ASP A 38 -12.10 -2.32 -8.93
N ARG A 39 -12.73 -1.59 -9.88
CA ARG A 39 -13.78 -2.06 -10.80
C ARG A 39 -15.14 -2.32 -10.14
N MET A 40 -15.36 -1.81 -8.94
CA MET A 40 -16.62 -1.96 -8.20
C MET A 40 -17.12 -0.63 -7.65
N CYS A 41 -16.30 0.09 -6.90
CA CYS A 41 -16.70 1.29 -6.18
C CYS A 41 -15.91 2.54 -6.61
N GLY A 42 -14.59 2.46 -6.67
CA GLY A 42 -13.77 3.66 -6.86
C GLY A 42 -12.28 3.40 -6.95
N ASP A 43 -11.53 4.49 -7.05
CA ASP A 43 -10.07 4.51 -6.96
C ASP A 43 -9.65 5.19 -5.67
N ASP A 44 -9.07 4.42 -4.75
CA ASP A 44 -8.64 4.92 -3.46
C ASP A 44 -7.25 5.54 -3.56
N GLY A 45 -7.15 6.85 -3.26
CA GLY A 45 -5.89 7.59 -3.23
C GLY A 45 -4.94 7.15 -2.13
N ALA A 46 -5.41 6.38 -1.13
CA ALA A 46 -4.56 5.80 -0.10
C ALA A 46 -3.68 4.65 -0.62
N ILE A 47 -4.02 4.05 -1.78
CA ILE A 47 -3.27 2.96 -2.40
C ILE A 47 -2.84 3.35 -3.82
N ILE A 48 -1.53 3.43 -4.04
CA ILE A 48 -0.95 3.46 -5.37
C ILE A 48 -0.54 2.05 -5.78
N GLY A 49 -0.78 1.70 -7.04
CA GLY A 49 -0.39 0.40 -7.55
C GLY A 49 -0.26 0.38 -9.06
N GLY A 50 0.64 -0.45 -9.57
CA GLY A 50 0.99 -0.42 -10.98
C GLY A 50 2.00 -1.48 -11.37
N ILE A 51 2.51 -1.35 -12.59
CA ILE A 51 3.60 -2.19 -13.10
C ILE A 51 4.83 -1.33 -13.38
N GLY A 52 6.00 -1.91 -13.21
CA GLY A 52 7.27 -1.27 -13.53
C GLY A 52 8.36 -2.31 -13.62
N PHE A 53 9.60 -1.85 -13.67
CA PHE A 53 10.77 -2.70 -13.68
C PHE A 53 11.64 -2.41 -12.46
N LEU A 54 12.00 -3.45 -11.71
CA LEU A 54 13.07 -3.42 -10.73
C LEU A 54 14.32 -4.00 -11.40
N SER A 55 15.27 -3.13 -11.73
CA SER A 55 16.34 -3.45 -12.69
C SER A 55 15.73 -3.99 -14.00
N ASP A 56 16.01 -5.23 -14.39
CA ASP A 56 15.46 -5.85 -15.61
C ASP A 56 14.21 -6.72 -15.34
N THR A 57 13.75 -6.81 -14.09
CA THR A 57 12.62 -7.69 -13.72
C THR A 57 11.30 -6.92 -13.74
N PRO A 58 10.29 -7.34 -14.54
CA PRO A 58 8.97 -6.74 -14.50
C PRO A 58 8.26 -7.11 -13.19
N VAL A 59 7.83 -6.11 -12.44
CA VAL A 59 7.18 -6.27 -11.14
C VAL A 59 5.84 -5.56 -11.10
N THR A 60 4.95 -6.03 -10.22
CA THR A 60 3.79 -5.26 -9.78
C THR A 60 4.12 -4.62 -8.43
N VAL A 61 3.90 -3.32 -8.31
CA VAL A 61 4.15 -2.57 -7.07
C VAL A 61 2.79 -2.21 -6.46
N LEU A 62 2.65 -2.41 -5.15
CA LEU A 62 1.52 -2.00 -4.34
C LEU A 62 2.04 -1.19 -3.16
N ALA A 63 1.46 -0.03 -2.90
CA ALA A 63 2.02 0.93 -1.95
C ALA A 63 0.94 1.73 -1.27
N GLN A 64 1.07 1.95 0.04
CA GLN A 64 0.23 2.91 0.77
C GLN A 64 0.83 4.32 0.64
N VAL A 65 -0.03 5.30 0.39
CA VAL A 65 0.39 6.66 0.06
C VAL A 65 0.23 7.57 1.27
N LYS A 66 1.35 7.89 1.92
CA LYS A 66 1.42 8.95 2.94
C LYS A 66 1.87 10.26 2.32
N GLY A 67 1.05 11.30 2.46
CA GLY A 67 1.35 12.63 1.94
C GLY A 67 2.32 13.41 2.83
N ARG A 68 3.09 14.33 2.26
CA ARG A 68 3.94 15.26 3.01
C ARG A 68 3.17 16.51 3.42
N THR A 69 2.30 16.99 2.55
CA THR A 69 1.46 18.17 2.79
C THR A 69 0.09 17.75 3.34
N LEU A 70 -0.63 18.72 3.91
CA LEU A 70 -2.00 18.48 4.36
C LEU A 70 -2.91 18.11 3.18
N ASP A 71 -2.71 18.73 2.02
CA ASP A 71 -3.52 18.49 0.83
C ASP A 71 -3.23 17.13 0.21
N GLU A 72 -1.96 16.70 0.17
CA GLU A 72 -1.62 15.34 -0.23
C GLU A 72 -2.22 14.31 0.72
N ASN A 73 -2.09 14.52 2.04
CA ASN A 73 -2.68 13.62 3.02
C ASN A 73 -4.20 13.54 2.90
N LYS A 74 -4.89 14.66 2.66
CA LYS A 74 -6.34 14.63 2.40
C LYS A 74 -6.68 13.81 1.16
N LYS A 75 -5.90 13.94 0.08
CA LYS A 75 -6.09 13.17 -1.17
C LYS A 75 -5.85 11.68 -0.99
N SER A 76 -4.89 11.30 -0.14
CA SER A 76 -4.54 9.91 0.14
C SER A 76 -5.18 9.36 1.42
N ASN A 77 -6.20 10.05 1.94
CA ASN A 77 -6.88 9.69 3.18
C ASN A 77 -5.92 9.39 4.35
N PHE A 78 -4.83 10.15 4.46
CA PHE A 78 -3.79 10.01 5.48
C PHE A 78 -3.17 8.60 5.51
N ALA A 79 -3.02 7.98 4.33
CA ALA A 79 -2.58 6.61 4.15
C ALA A 79 -3.49 5.56 4.82
N MET A 80 -4.76 5.88 5.06
CA MET A 80 -5.74 4.94 5.61
C MET A 80 -6.67 4.44 4.49
N PRO A 81 -6.48 3.22 3.98
CA PRO A 81 -7.29 2.74 2.87
C PRO A 81 -8.74 2.47 3.28
N HIS A 82 -9.63 2.79 2.36
CA HIS A 82 -11.01 2.31 2.32
C HIS A 82 -11.07 0.89 1.72
N PRO A 83 -12.24 0.21 1.78
CA PRO A 83 -12.38 -1.15 1.25
C PRO A 83 -11.99 -1.28 -0.23
N GLU A 84 -12.34 -0.27 -1.03
CA GLU A 84 -11.96 -0.15 -2.44
C GLU A 84 -10.44 -0.13 -2.67
N GLY A 85 -9.65 0.41 -1.75
CA GLY A 85 -8.18 0.36 -1.80
C GLY A 85 -7.64 -1.06 -1.71
N TYR A 86 -8.15 -1.85 -0.76
CA TYR A 86 -7.81 -3.27 -0.61
C TYR A 86 -8.30 -4.10 -1.81
N ARG A 87 -9.48 -3.81 -2.36
CA ARG A 87 -9.98 -4.47 -3.57
C ARG A 87 -9.12 -4.14 -4.81
N LYS A 88 -8.68 -2.88 -4.95
CA LYS A 88 -7.72 -2.44 -5.97
C LYS A 88 -6.40 -3.21 -5.83
N ALA A 89 -5.86 -3.32 -4.61
CA ALA A 89 -4.63 -4.07 -4.35
C ALA A 89 -4.76 -5.54 -4.77
N LEU A 90 -5.82 -6.22 -4.34
CA LEU A 90 -6.10 -7.61 -4.72
C LEU A 90 -6.26 -7.79 -6.23
N ARG A 91 -6.98 -6.89 -6.91
CA ARG A 91 -7.13 -6.93 -8.37
C ARG A 91 -5.77 -6.90 -9.08
N LEU A 92 -4.89 -6.01 -8.64
CA LEU A 92 -3.54 -5.89 -9.19
C LEU A 92 -2.66 -7.09 -8.85
N ALA A 93 -2.79 -7.65 -7.65
CA ALA A 93 -2.09 -8.87 -7.25
C ALA A 93 -2.48 -10.08 -8.12
N LYS A 94 -3.78 -10.26 -8.40
CA LYS A 94 -4.25 -11.29 -9.33
C LYS A 94 -3.77 -11.06 -10.76
N GLN A 95 -3.63 -9.81 -11.20
CA GLN A 95 -2.99 -9.51 -12.48
C GLN A 95 -1.49 -9.85 -12.47
N ALA A 96 -0.79 -9.62 -11.35
CA ALA A 96 0.62 -10.00 -11.22
C ALA A 96 0.80 -11.51 -11.34
N GLU A 97 -0.03 -12.29 -10.63
CA GLU A 97 -0.05 -13.75 -10.72
C GLU A 97 -0.32 -14.25 -12.15
N LYS A 98 -1.34 -13.71 -12.82
CA LYS A 98 -1.71 -14.08 -14.20
C LYS A 98 -0.55 -13.96 -15.19
N PHE A 99 0.33 -12.98 -14.97
CA PHE A 99 1.45 -12.70 -15.85
C PHE A 99 2.81 -13.04 -15.21
N HIS A 100 2.80 -13.82 -14.13
CA HIS A 100 4.00 -14.30 -13.43
C HIS A 100 4.97 -13.19 -13.01
N ARG A 101 4.45 -12.03 -12.62
CA ARG A 101 5.26 -10.92 -12.09
C ARG A 101 5.35 -11.00 -10.57
N PRO A 102 6.55 -10.84 -9.98
CA PRO A 102 6.68 -10.64 -8.54
C PRO A 102 5.91 -9.39 -8.08
N ILE A 103 5.43 -9.43 -6.84
CA ILE A 103 4.74 -8.33 -6.19
C ILE A 103 5.66 -7.71 -5.14
N ILE A 104 5.84 -6.38 -5.19
CA ILE A 104 6.54 -5.61 -4.16
C ILE A 104 5.50 -4.76 -3.43
N CYS A 105 5.30 -5.04 -2.14
CA CYS A 105 4.41 -4.28 -1.25
C CYS A 105 5.23 -3.29 -0.40
N LEU A 106 4.87 -2.02 -0.44
CA LEU A 106 5.47 -0.95 0.36
C LEU A 106 4.45 -0.46 1.39
N VAL A 107 4.67 -0.84 2.65
CA VAL A 107 3.71 -0.62 3.74
C VAL A 107 4.06 0.62 4.54
N ASP A 108 3.10 1.54 4.63
CA ASP A 108 3.22 2.79 5.39
C ASP A 108 1.83 3.35 5.72
N THR A 109 1.17 2.75 6.71
CA THR A 109 -0.19 3.10 7.10
C THR A 109 -0.37 3.10 8.62
N PRO A 110 -1.08 4.07 9.20
CA PRO A 110 -1.50 4.01 10.61
C PRO A 110 -2.62 2.97 10.83
N GLY A 111 -3.26 2.50 9.75
CA GLY A 111 -4.31 1.48 9.78
C GLY A 111 -5.36 1.70 8.69
N ALA A 112 -6.31 0.76 8.62
CA ALA A 112 -7.46 0.90 7.73
C ALA A 112 -8.35 2.06 8.18
N PHE A 113 -9.04 2.72 7.23
CA PHE A 113 -9.92 3.82 7.57
C PHE A 113 -11.11 3.33 8.42
N CYS A 114 -11.35 3.99 9.55
CA CYS A 114 -12.37 3.63 10.55
C CYS A 114 -13.60 4.56 10.50
N GLY A 115 -14.22 4.66 9.31
CA GLY A 115 -15.42 5.48 9.09
C GLY A 115 -16.67 4.68 8.75
N VAL A 116 -17.85 5.27 8.98
CA VAL A 116 -19.17 4.68 8.67
C VAL A 116 -19.26 4.23 7.20
N GLU A 117 -18.69 5.02 6.30
CA GLU A 117 -18.70 4.72 4.86
C GLU A 117 -17.82 3.51 4.51
N ALA A 118 -16.71 3.29 5.23
CA ALA A 118 -15.90 2.08 5.06
C ALA A 118 -16.63 0.84 5.58
N GLU A 119 -17.32 0.94 6.72
CA GLU A 119 -18.11 -0.17 7.27
C GLU A 119 -19.27 -0.57 6.36
N LYS A 120 -20.04 0.41 5.83
CA LYS A 120 -21.10 0.16 4.84
C LYS A 120 -20.57 -0.55 3.58
N ARG A 121 -19.32 -0.31 3.22
CA ARG A 121 -18.63 -0.94 2.07
C ARG A 121 -17.82 -2.18 2.45
N CYS A 122 -18.02 -2.71 3.66
CA CYS A 122 -17.46 -3.96 4.16
C CYS A 122 -15.93 -3.96 4.31
N GLN A 123 -15.39 -3.05 5.13
CA GLN A 123 -13.95 -2.98 5.45
C GLN A 123 -13.38 -4.30 5.98
N GLY A 124 -14.07 -4.96 6.90
CA GLY A 124 -13.66 -6.26 7.42
C GLY A 124 -13.57 -7.35 6.35
N GLU A 125 -14.52 -7.38 5.41
CA GLU A 125 -14.52 -8.33 4.29
C GLU A 125 -13.35 -8.06 3.35
N ALA A 126 -13.12 -6.80 2.98
CA ALA A 126 -12.04 -6.45 2.05
C ALA A 126 -10.65 -6.83 2.59
N ILE A 127 -10.42 -6.61 3.89
CA ILE A 127 -9.21 -7.05 4.60
C ILE A 127 -9.14 -8.59 4.62
N ALA A 128 -10.18 -9.26 5.11
CA ALA A 128 -10.19 -10.72 5.22
C ALA A 128 -9.99 -11.43 3.87
N ARG A 129 -10.59 -10.89 2.80
CA ARG A 129 -10.44 -11.40 1.44
C ARG A 129 -9.02 -11.22 0.92
N ASN A 130 -8.37 -10.08 1.19
CA ASN A 130 -6.97 -9.88 0.82
C ASN A 130 -6.08 -10.91 1.52
N LEU A 131 -6.22 -11.08 2.84
CA LEU A 131 -5.46 -12.09 3.58
C LEU A 131 -5.62 -13.49 2.99
N TYR A 132 -6.87 -13.91 2.76
CA TYR A 132 -7.18 -15.22 2.20
C TYR A 132 -6.55 -15.41 0.80
N GLU A 133 -6.72 -14.43 -0.09
CA GLU A 133 -6.26 -14.55 -1.46
C GLU A 133 -4.73 -14.45 -1.58
N PHE A 134 -4.09 -13.54 -0.84
CA PHE A 134 -2.64 -13.34 -0.86
C PHE A 134 -1.89 -14.60 -0.40
N MET A 135 -2.43 -15.34 0.58
CA MET A 135 -1.85 -16.63 1.01
C MET A 135 -1.86 -17.70 -0.09
N THR A 136 -2.67 -17.54 -1.13
CA THR A 136 -2.82 -18.53 -2.21
C THR A 136 -2.17 -18.12 -3.54
N LEU A 137 -1.62 -16.90 -3.61
CA LEU A 137 -0.99 -16.40 -4.83
C LEU A 137 0.25 -17.23 -5.20
N LYS A 138 0.35 -17.58 -6.48
CA LYS A 138 1.42 -18.40 -7.06
C LYS A 138 2.55 -17.54 -7.66
N THR A 139 2.78 -16.36 -7.11
CA THR A 139 3.87 -15.46 -7.51
C THR A 139 4.63 -14.97 -6.28
N PRO A 140 5.94 -14.69 -6.36
CA PRO A 140 6.68 -14.18 -5.21
C PRO A 140 6.14 -12.82 -4.73
N ILE A 141 6.05 -12.66 -3.42
CA ILE A 141 5.63 -11.42 -2.76
C ILE A 141 6.70 -10.99 -1.77
N VAL A 142 7.18 -9.76 -1.91
CA VAL A 142 8.11 -9.13 -0.96
C VAL A 142 7.42 -7.93 -0.35
N THR A 143 7.34 -7.89 0.97
CA THR A 143 6.74 -6.78 1.71
C THR A 143 7.82 -6.04 2.49
N VAL A 144 7.84 -4.72 2.35
CA VAL A 144 8.76 -3.82 3.07
C VAL A 144 7.93 -2.80 3.83
N ILE A 145 8.12 -2.76 5.16
CA ILE A 145 7.52 -1.72 6.01
C ILE A 145 8.44 -0.50 5.97
N LEU A 146 7.99 0.57 5.32
CA LEU A 146 8.72 1.83 5.17
C LEU A 146 8.55 2.76 6.38
N GLY A 147 7.43 2.63 7.08
CA GLY A 147 7.07 3.47 8.20
C GLY A 147 6.15 2.77 9.17
N GLU A 148 4.88 3.12 9.14
CA GLU A 148 3.88 2.54 10.05
C GLU A 148 3.31 1.24 9.48
N GLY A 149 3.23 0.21 10.33
CA GLY A 149 2.61 -1.09 10.05
C GLY A 149 1.32 -1.27 10.84
N GLY A 150 0.37 -0.35 10.69
CA GLY A 150 -0.84 -0.28 11.51
C GLY A 150 -1.83 -1.43 11.30
N SER A 151 -1.84 -2.39 12.24
CA SER A 151 -2.92 -3.38 12.42
C SER A 151 -3.27 -4.18 11.15
N GLY A 152 -4.51 -4.68 11.06
CA GLY A 152 -5.00 -5.44 9.90
C GLY A 152 -5.00 -4.66 8.59
N GLY A 153 -4.98 -3.32 8.66
CA GLY A 153 -4.91 -2.48 7.47
C GLY A 153 -3.53 -2.46 6.80
N ALA A 154 -2.47 -2.74 7.55
CA ALA A 154 -1.12 -2.95 7.03
C ALA A 154 -0.87 -4.41 6.62
N LEU A 155 -1.61 -5.35 7.22
CA LEU A 155 -1.48 -6.78 6.97
C LEU A 155 -2.16 -7.23 5.67
N ALA A 156 -3.26 -6.55 5.29
CA ALA A 156 -3.98 -6.77 4.04
C ALA A 156 -3.28 -6.13 2.83
#